data_AF-A0A7C2LKG8-F1
#
_entry.id   AF-A0A7C2LKG8-F1
#
_cell.length_a   1.000
_cell.length_b   1.000
_cell.length_c   1.000
_cell.angle_alpha   90.00
_cell.angle_beta   90.00
_cell.angle_gamma   90.00
#
_symmetry.space_group_name_H-M   'P 1'
#
loop_
_entity.id
_entity.type
_entity.pdbx_description
1 polymer ?
#
loop_
_entity_poly.entity_id
_entity_poly.type
_entity_poly.pdbx_seq_one_letter_code
_entity_poly.pdbx_strand_id
1 'polypeptide(L)' 'MSVKVIQAEYDGKVLIPSEPLDLPAGARVRLVVEVEADEQLRRLHRLWKYFEDHPVDAPSLSDEDLRRENLYEERV' A
#
# COMPACT_ATOMS: atom_id res chain seq x y z
N MET A 1 8.56 15.75 26.52
CA MET A 1 7.27 15.38 25.88
C MET A 1 7.04 13.91 26.13
N SER A 2 5.96 13.55 26.82
CA SER A 2 5.57 12.14 27.01
C SER A 2 4.70 11.70 25.83
N VAL A 3 5.18 10.76 25.03
CA VAL A 3 4.37 10.11 23.99
C VAL A 3 3.67 8.92 24.64
N LYS A 4 2.34 8.99 24.77
CA LYS A 4 1.51 7.83 25.14
C LYS A 4 0.93 7.23 23.87
N VAL A 5 1.16 5.94 23.67
CA VAL A 5 0.54 5.18 22.59
C VAL A 5 -0.80 4.66 23.11
N ILE A 6 -1.88 4.97 22.39
CA ILE A 6 -3.24 4.57 22.75
C ILE A 6 -3.71 3.60 21.68
N GLN A 7 -4.11 2.40 22.08
CA GLN A 7 -4.76 1.47 21.18
C GLN A 7 -6.21 1.91 20.97
N ALA A 8 -6.62 1.92 19.71
CA ALA A 8 -7.97 2.29 19.31
C ALA A 8 -8.41 1.45 18.11
N GLU A 9 -9.69 1.12 18.08
CA GLU A 9 -10.33 0.47 16.93
C GLU A 9 -10.96 1.53 16.03
N TYR A 10 -10.87 1.33 14.72
CA TYR A 10 -11.51 2.22 13.75
C TYR A 10 -12.87 1.67 13.34
N ASP A 11 -13.96 2.39 13.65
CA ASP A 11 -15.34 1.95 13.34
C ASP A 11 -15.80 2.25 11.90
N GLY A 12 -14.89 2.78 11.06
CA GLY A 12 -15.21 3.29 9.73
C GLY A 12 -15.37 4.81 9.64
N LYS A 13 -15.46 5.50 10.79
CA LYS A 13 -15.60 6.96 10.87
C LYS A 13 -14.80 7.59 12.01
N VAL A 14 -14.72 6.92 13.16
CA VAL A 14 -14.02 7.41 14.36
C VAL A 14 -13.08 6.35 14.94
N LEU A 15 -12.04 6.83 15.64
CA LEU A 15 -11.15 5.99 16.44
C LEU A 15 -11.73 5.87 17.85
N ILE A 16 -12.08 4.65 18.25
CA ILE A 16 -12.62 4.33 19.57
C ILE A 16 -11.47 3.77 20.42
N PRO A 17 -10.99 4.49 21.45
CA PRO A 17 -9.89 4.01 22.26
C PRO A 17 -10.32 2.80 23.09
N SER A 18 -9.44 1.81 23.22
CA SER A 18 -9.68 0.60 24.02
C SER A 18 -9.73 0.90 25.52
N GLU A 19 -9.10 2.01 25.95
CA GLU A 19 -9.10 2.49 27.32
C GLU A 19 -9.57 3.95 27.39
N PRO A 20 -10.23 4.38 28.49
CA PRO A 20 -10.64 5.76 28.67
C PRO A 20 -9.46 6.73 28.64
N LEU A 21 -9.60 7.80 27.86
CA LEU A 21 -8.63 8.89 27.82
C LEU A 21 -8.94 9.94 28.89
N ASP A 22 -8.07 10.05 29.87
CA ASP A 22 -8.10 11.14 30.84
C ASP A 22 -7.31 12.34 30.31
N LEU A 23 -7.95 13.13 29.43
CA LEU A 23 -7.42 14.40 28.92
C LEU A 23 -8.41 15.53 29.15
N PRO A 24 -7.94 16.76 29.41
CA PRO A 24 -8.82 17.90 29.55
C PRO A 24 -9.54 18.20 28.23
N ALA A 25 -10.78 18.67 28.33
CA ALA A 25 -11.57 19.08 27.17
C ALA A 25 -10.82 20.15 26.36
N GLY A 26 -10.71 19.95 25.05
CA GLY A 26 -9.98 20.84 24.13
C GLY A 26 -8.48 20.54 24.00
N ALA A 27 -7.96 19.50 24.66
CA ALA A 27 -6.59 19.05 24.47
C ALA A 27 -6.32 18.66 23.00
N ARG A 28 -5.22 19.17 22.43
CA ARG A 28 -4.76 18.78 21.09
C ARG A 28 -3.90 17.53 21.19
N VAL A 29 -4.26 16.49 20.44
CA VAL A 29 -3.51 15.24 20.37
C VAL A 29 -2.96 15.03 18.96
N ARG A 30 -1.80 14.37 18.86
CA ARG A 30 -1.21 13.93 17.58
C ARG A 30 -1.42 12.43 17.46
N LEU A 31 -2.06 12.00 16.39
CA LEU A 31 -2.32 10.59 16.10
C LEU A 31 -1.20 10.04 15.22
N VAL A 32 -0.74 8.83 15.52
CA VAL A 32 0.12 8.03 14.65
C VAL A 32 -0.67 6.77 14.33
N VAL A 33 -0.98 6.56 13.06
CA VAL A 33 -1.76 5.41 12.60
C VAL A 33 -0.80 4.46 11.90
N GLU A 34 -0.55 3.32 12.52
CA GLU A 34 0.17 2.21 11.90
C GLU A 34 -0.86 1.28 11.27
N VAL A 35 -1.11 1.47 9.98
CA VAL A 35 -1.90 0.50 9.21
C VAL A 35 -0.94 -0.61 8.81
N GLU A 36 -1.20 -1.83 9.27
CA GLU A 36 -0.53 -2.99 8.70
C GLU A 36 -0.83 -3.01 7.20
N ALA A 37 0.20 -2.78 6.38
CA ALA A 37 0.05 -2.83 4.93
C ALA A 37 -0.63 -4.15 4.59
N ASP A 38 -1.71 -4.05 3.81
CA ASP A 38 -2.47 -5.20 3.30
C ASP A 38 -1.48 -6.26 2.82
N GLU A 39 -1.71 -7.52 3.18
CA GLU A 39 -0.86 -8.64 2.78
C GLU A 39 -0.67 -8.67 1.25
N GLN A 40 -1.68 -8.20 0.52
CA GLN A 40 -1.66 -8.02 -0.93
C GLN A 40 -0.66 -6.93 -1.37
N LEU A 41 -0.60 -5.80 -0.68
CA LEU A 41 0.39 -4.74 -0.91
C LEU A 41 1.82 -5.21 -0.58
N ARG A 42 2.00 -5.95 0.52
CA ARG A 42 3.31 -6.53 0.87
C ARG A 42 3.77 -7.57 -0.15
N ARG A 43 2.83 -8.36 -0.70
CA ARG A 43 3.12 -9.33 -1.77
C ARG A 43 3.52 -8.62 -3.07
N LEU A 44 2.78 -7.58 -3.48
CA LEU A 44 3.11 -6.79 -4.67
C LEU A 44 4.48 -6.14 -4.55
N HIS A 45 4.78 -5.54 -3.39
CA HIS A 45 6.08 -4.90 -3.17
C HIS A 45 7.25 -5.90 -3.22
N ARG A 46 7.07 -7.11 -2.69
CA ARG A 46 8.06 -8.19 -2.80
C ARG A 46 8.28 -8.64 -4.25
N LEU A 47 7.20 -8.79 -5.02
CA LEU A 47 7.29 -9.15 -6.44
C LEU A 47 8.02 -8.06 -7.24
N TRP A 48 7.68 -6.80 -6.99
CA TRP A 48 8.31 -5.68 -7.67
C TRP A 48 9.82 -5.63 -7.41
N LYS A 49 10.20 -5.72 -6.14
CA LYS A 49 11.62 -5.77 -5.74
C LYS A 49 12.37 -6.96 -6.36
N TYR A 50 11.71 -8.11 -6.46
CA TYR A 50 12.31 -9.28 -7.12
C TYR A 50 12.64 -9.01 -8.60
N PHE A 51 11.76 -8.33 -9.34
CA PHE A 51 12.01 -7.97 -10.74
C PHE A 51 13.07 -6.89 -10.92
N GLU A 52 13.19 -5.95 -9.98
CA GLU A 52 14.29 -4.97 -9.97
C GLU A 52 15.64 -5.65 -9.74
N ASP A 53 15.70 -6.60 -8.80
CA ASP A 53 16.92 -7.32 -8.46
C ASP A 53 17.27 -8.40 -9.50
N HIS A 54 16.29 -8.88 -10.27
CA HIS A 54 16.44 -9.92 -11.31
C HIS A 54 15.83 -9.43 -12.63
N PRO A 55 16.44 -8.42 -13.27
CA PRO A 55 15.99 -7.98 -14.58
C PRO A 55 16.11 -9.15 -15.55
N VAL A 56 15.02 -9.41 -16.28
CA VAL A 56 15.05 -10.41 -17.33
C VAL A 56 15.97 -9.87 -18.43
N ASP A 57 17.01 -10.63 -18.76
CA ASP A 57 17.95 -10.32 -19.84
C ASP A 57 17.28 -10.63 -21.20
N ALA A 58 16.14 -10.00 -21.44
CA ALA A 58 15.39 -10.08 -22.68
C ALA A 58 15.86 -8.96 -23.61
N PRO A 59 16.02 -9.23 -24.92
CA PRO A 59 16.18 -8.16 -25.88
C PRO A 59 15.00 -7.19 -25.73
N SER A 60 15.28 -5.88 -25.71
CA SER A 60 14.22 -4.88 -25.81
C SER A 60 13.41 -5.17 -27.07
N LEU A 61 12.11 -5.46 -26.90
CA LEU A 61 11.21 -5.64 -28.04
C LEU A 61 11.26 -4.37 -28.89
N SER A 62 11.49 -4.52 -30.19
CA SER A 62 11.42 -3.38 -31.09
C SER A 62 9.96 -2.95 -31.27
N ASP A 63 9.75 -1.70 -31.66
CA ASP A 63 8.41 -1.20 -32.02
C ASP A 63 7.77 -2.05 -33.15
N GLU A 64 8.58 -2.71 -33.98
CA GLU A 64 8.10 -3.62 -35.02
C GLU A 64 7.59 -4.95 -34.44
N ASP A 65 8.25 -5.48 -33.40
CA ASP A 65 7.83 -6.70 -32.70
C ASP A 65 6.51 -6.48 -31.95
N LEU A 66 6.36 -5.31 -31.29
CA LEU A 66 5.13 -4.91 -30.60
C LEU A 66 3.93 -4.78 -31.56
N ARG A 67 4.16 -4.36 -32.81
CA ARG A 67 3.07 -4.26 -33.81
C ARG A 67 2.55 -5.63 -34.25
N ARG A 68 3.40 -6.66 -34.25
CA ARG A 68 3.03 -8.02 -34.69
C ARG A 68 2.16 -8.76 -33.68
N GLU A 69 2.15 -8.34 -32.42
CA GLU A 69 1.25 -8.88 -31.39
C GLU A 69 -0.22 -8.48 -31.60
N ASN A 70 -0.50 -7.38 -32.32
CA ASN A 70 -1.87 -6.91 -32.62
C ASN A 70 -2.49 -7.57 -33.87
N LEU A 71 -1.86 -8.58 -34.46
CA LEU A 71 -2.34 -9.18 -35.73
C LEU A 71 -3.66 -9.96 -35.57
N TYR A 72 -4.10 -10.23 -34.35
CA TYR A 72 -5.32 -11.01 -34.07
C TYR A 72 -6.51 -10.19 -33.56
N GLU A 73 -6.41 -8.85 -33.44
CA GLU A 73 -7.54 -8.03 -32.97
C GLU A 73 -8.60 -7.70 -34.04
N GLU A 74 -8.39 -8.07 -35.31
CA GLU A 74 -9.43 -8.01 -36.35
C GLU A 74 -9.97 -9.40 -36.69
N ARG A 75 -10.91 -9.90 -35.88
CA ARG A 75 -11.94 -10.83 -36.35
C ARG A 75 -13.30 -10.46 -35.76
N VAL A 76 -14.08 -9.78 -36.62
CA VAL A 76 -15.55 -9.79 -36.84
C VAL A 76 -16.41 -10.38 -35.73
#